data_AF-A0A2J8VHQ5-F1
#
_entry.id   AF-A0A2J8VHQ5-F1
#
_cell.length_a   1.000
_cell.length_b   1.000
_cell.length_c   1.000
_cell.angle_alpha   90.00
_cell.angle_beta   90.00
_cell.angle_gamma   90.00
#
_symmetry.space_group_name_H-M   'P 1'
#
loop_
_entity.id
_entity.type
_entity.pdbx_description
1 polymer ?
#
loop_
_entity_poly.entity_id
_entity_poly.type
_entity_poly.pdbx_seq_one_letter_code
_entity_poly.pdbx_strand_id
1 'polypeptide(L)'
;RSSIQSTFSINPEIVCDPLSDYNVWSMLKPINTTGTLKPDDRVVVAATRLAAAEALQKAPDVTTLPRNVMFVFFQGETFDYIGSSRMVYDMEKGKFPVQLENVDSFVELGQVALRTSLELWMHTDPVSQKNESVRNQVEDLLATLEKSGAGVPAVILRRPNQSQPLPPSSLQRFLRARNISGVVLADHSGAFHNKYYQSIYDTAENINVSYPEWLSPEE
;
A
#
# COMPACT_ATOMS: atom_id res chain seq x y z
N ARG A 1 35.44 -12.39 9.90
CA ARG A 1 35.50 -13.06 11.22
C ARG A 1 34.28 -13.94 11.50
N SER A 2 33.09 -13.68 10.92
CA SER A 2 31.84 -14.39 11.22
C SER A 2 31.60 -15.71 10.47
N SER A 3 31.88 -15.82 9.17
CA SER A 3 31.48 -17.02 8.40
C SER A 3 32.13 -18.31 8.90
N ILE A 4 33.43 -18.27 9.20
CA ILE A 4 34.20 -19.45 9.64
C ILE A 4 33.73 -19.93 11.03
N GLN A 5 33.38 -19.02 11.95
CA GLN A 5 32.83 -19.40 13.25
C GLN A 5 31.41 -19.97 13.16
N SER A 6 30.57 -19.44 12.26
CA SER A 6 29.22 -19.98 12.06
C SER A 6 29.18 -21.31 11.30
N THR A 7 30.17 -21.60 10.43
CA THR A 7 30.18 -22.82 9.61
C THR A 7 31.10 -23.94 10.12
N PHE A 8 32.09 -23.63 10.96
CA PHE A 8 33.06 -24.64 11.44
C PHE A 8 33.09 -24.83 12.96
N SER A 9 32.40 -24.01 13.75
CA SER A 9 32.29 -24.24 15.19
C SER A 9 31.25 -25.33 15.48
N ILE A 10 31.57 -26.24 16.40
CA ILE A 10 30.62 -27.22 16.95
C ILE A 10 29.50 -26.50 17.72
N ASN A 11 29.80 -25.33 18.29
CA ASN A 11 28.84 -24.40 18.91
C ASN A 11 28.90 -23.06 18.16
N PRO A 12 28.16 -22.89 17.07
CA PRO A 12 28.16 -21.65 16.31
C PRO A 12 27.48 -20.53 17.12
N GLU A 13 28.17 -19.40 17.27
CA GLU A 13 27.58 -18.19 17.83
C GLU A 13 26.90 -17.38 16.70
N ILE A 14 25.59 -17.16 16.81
CA ILE A 14 24.84 -16.28 15.90
C ILE A 14 24.97 -14.86 16.43
N VAL A 15 25.58 -13.98 15.63
CA VAL A 15 25.88 -12.59 16.03
C VAL A 15 24.79 -11.61 15.60
N CYS A 16 24.04 -11.94 14.54
CA CYS A 16 22.99 -11.09 14.01
C CYS A 16 21.84 -11.96 13.50
N ASP A 17 20.61 -11.51 13.77
CA ASP A 17 19.41 -12.07 13.17
C ASP A 17 18.88 -11.14 12.08
N PRO A 18 18.44 -11.68 10.93
CA PRO A 18 17.79 -10.88 9.91
C PRO A 18 16.47 -10.33 10.45
N LEU A 19 16.23 -9.04 10.23
CA LEU A 19 14.92 -8.45 10.48
C LEU A 19 13.99 -8.88 9.33
N SER A 20 13.08 -9.81 9.61
CA SER A 20 12.13 -10.32 8.63
C SER A 20 10.81 -10.73 9.27
N ASP A 21 9.75 -10.70 8.47
CA ASP A 21 8.40 -11.15 8.81
C ASP A 21 7.63 -11.42 7.50
N TYR A 22 6.35 -11.76 7.60
CA TYR A 22 5.48 -12.06 6.46
C TYR A 22 4.60 -10.88 6.07
N ASN A 23 4.54 -10.59 4.76
CA ASN A 23 3.47 -9.77 4.23
C ASN A 23 2.16 -10.57 4.24
N VAL A 24 1.04 -9.89 4.51
CA VAL A 24 -0.30 -10.47 4.39
C VAL A 24 -0.92 -9.98 3.09
N TRP A 25 -1.48 -10.88 2.30
CA TRP A 25 -2.15 -10.52 1.06
C TRP A 25 -3.41 -11.36 0.84
N SER A 26 -4.35 -10.82 0.07
CA SER A 26 -5.62 -11.48 -0.26
C SER A 26 -6.11 -11.04 -1.64
N MET A 27 -6.92 -11.87 -2.27
CA MET A 27 -7.56 -11.56 -3.55
C MET A 27 -9.07 -11.47 -3.35
N LEU A 28 -9.69 -10.46 -3.95
CA LEU A 28 -11.14 -10.31 -3.94
C LEU A 28 -11.85 -11.49 -4.64
N LYS A 29 -11.33 -11.91 -5.81
CA LYS A 29 -11.71 -13.16 -6.45
C LYS A 29 -10.59 -14.18 -6.24
N PRO A 30 -10.86 -15.42 -5.78
CA PRO A 30 -9.85 -16.44 -5.62
C PRO A 30 -9.06 -16.72 -6.90
N ILE A 31 -7.77 -16.99 -6.77
CA ILE A 31 -6.87 -17.33 -7.88
C ILE A 31 -6.13 -18.63 -7.59
N ASN A 32 -5.57 -19.24 -8.63
CA ASN A 32 -4.62 -20.34 -8.46
C ASN A 32 -3.28 -19.79 -7.96
N THR A 33 -2.82 -20.27 -6.79
CA THR A 33 -1.56 -19.86 -6.16
C THR A 33 -0.39 -20.79 -6.46
N THR A 34 -0.63 -21.92 -7.12
CA THR A 34 0.42 -22.90 -7.47
C THR A 34 1.21 -22.51 -8.72
N GLY A 35 0.69 -21.57 -9.51
CA GLY A 35 1.34 -21.05 -10.71
C GLY A 35 1.18 -19.54 -10.82
N THR A 36 1.58 -18.98 -11.97
CA THR A 36 1.43 -17.56 -12.28
C THR A 36 0.12 -17.29 -13.01
N LEU A 37 -0.44 -16.10 -12.80
CA LEU A 37 -1.57 -15.59 -13.56
C LEU A 37 -1.22 -15.45 -15.04
N LYS A 38 -2.25 -15.49 -15.89
CA LYS A 38 -2.06 -15.33 -17.33
C LYS A 38 -1.64 -13.88 -17.62
N PRO A 39 -0.83 -13.62 -18.65
CA PRO A 39 -0.39 -12.25 -18.98
C PRO A 39 -1.54 -11.25 -19.26
N ASP A 40 -2.69 -11.75 -19.75
CA ASP A 40 -3.87 -10.95 -20.02
C ASP A 40 -4.69 -10.60 -18.76
N ASP A 41 -4.48 -11.32 -17.65
CA ASP A 41 -5.17 -11.04 -16.40
C ASP A 41 -4.68 -9.71 -15.82
N ARG A 42 -5.62 -8.86 -15.43
CA ARG A 42 -5.36 -7.54 -14.85
C ARG A 42 -5.79 -7.48 -13.39
N VAL A 43 -4.89 -6.97 -12.56
CA VAL A 43 -5.04 -6.86 -11.11
C VAL A 43 -4.81 -5.43 -10.65
N VAL A 44 -5.73 -4.92 -9.83
CA VAL A 44 -5.54 -3.69 -9.06
C VAL A 44 -4.91 -4.06 -7.72
N VAL A 45 -3.78 -3.46 -7.39
CA VAL A 45 -3.11 -3.68 -6.10
C VAL A 45 -3.54 -2.58 -5.13
N ALA A 46 -4.10 -2.98 -3.99
CA ALA A 46 -4.63 -2.11 -2.95
C ALA A 46 -3.84 -2.33 -1.65
N ALA A 47 -2.86 -1.46 -1.39
CA ALA A 47 -2.16 -1.38 -0.11
C ALA A 47 -2.96 -0.49 0.85
N THR A 48 -4.13 -0.99 1.26
CA THR A 48 -5.15 -0.21 1.99
C THR A 48 -5.49 -0.84 3.34
N ARG A 49 -6.44 -0.26 4.08
CA ARG A 49 -6.94 -0.82 5.34
C ARG A 49 -7.93 -1.97 5.12
N LEU A 50 -8.05 -2.85 6.13
CA LEU A 50 -8.98 -3.99 6.15
C LEU A 50 -10.45 -3.59 5.93
N ALA A 51 -10.86 -2.40 6.41
CA ALA A 51 -12.23 -1.91 6.23
C ALA A 51 -12.64 -1.79 4.75
N ALA A 52 -11.70 -1.42 3.87
CA ALA A 52 -11.97 -1.34 2.43
C ALA A 52 -12.18 -2.73 1.81
N ALA A 53 -11.40 -3.73 2.25
CA ALA A 53 -11.57 -5.10 1.81
C ALA A 53 -12.92 -5.68 2.25
N GLU A 54 -13.31 -5.45 3.52
CA GLU A 54 -14.61 -5.87 4.06
C GLU A 54 -15.79 -5.23 3.30
N ALA A 55 -15.72 -3.92 3.02
CA ALA A 55 -16.76 -3.23 2.27
C ALA A 55 -16.87 -3.76 0.84
N LEU A 56 -15.75 -4.01 0.16
CA LEU A 56 -15.75 -4.49 -1.22
C LEU A 56 -16.20 -5.95 -1.33
N GLN A 57 -15.87 -6.79 -0.35
CA GLN A 57 -16.28 -8.20 -0.31
C GLN A 57 -17.80 -8.37 -0.19
N LYS A 58 -18.50 -7.39 0.42
CA LYS A 58 -19.96 -7.38 0.57
C LYS A 58 -20.72 -6.95 -0.68
N ALA A 59 -20.03 -6.49 -1.73
CA ALA A 59 -20.70 -6.11 -2.97
C ALA A 59 -21.23 -7.36 -3.71
N PRO A 60 -22.46 -7.32 -4.27
CA PRO A 60 -23.08 -8.49 -4.88
C PRO A 60 -22.41 -8.93 -6.19
N ASP A 61 -21.83 -7.99 -6.93
CA ASP A 61 -21.33 -8.22 -8.30
C ASP A 61 -19.82 -8.51 -8.35
N VAL A 62 -19.21 -8.92 -7.23
CA VAL A 62 -17.76 -9.17 -7.14
C VAL A 62 -17.28 -10.20 -8.17
N THR A 63 -18.07 -11.23 -8.44
CA THR A 63 -17.70 -12.33 -9.33
C THR A 63 -17.66 -11.94 -10.81
N THR A 64 -18.38 -10.90 -11.21
CA THR A 64 -18.52 -10.46 -12.61
C THR A 64 -17.53 -9.35 -12.98
N LEU A 65 -16.74 -8.86 -12.03
CA LEU A 65 -15.76 -7.80 -12.27
C LEU A 65 -14.73 -8.22 -13.33
N PRO A 66 -14.39 -7.34 -14.30
CA PRO A 66 -13.43 -7.67 -15.34
C PRO A 66 -11.99 -7.77 -14.82
N ARG A 67 -11.66 -6.97 -13.80
CA ARG A 67 -10.36 -6.97 -13.13
C ARG A 67 -10.47 -7.62 -11.75
N ASN A 68 -9.37 -8.16 -11.24
CA ASN A 68 -9.31 -8.60 -9.86
C ASN A 68 -8.70 -7.52 -8.96
N VAL A 69 -8.95 -7.57 -7.66
CA VAL A 69 -8.33 -6.68 -6.67
C VAL A 69 -7.50 -7.53 -5.72
N MET A 70 -6.23 -7.18 -5.56
CA MET A 70 -5.33 -7.77 -4.59
C MET A 70 -5.13 -6.78 -3.45
N PHE A 71 -5.53 -7.17 -2.25
CA PHE A 71 -5.22 -6.43 -1.03
C PHE A 71 -3.88 -6.91 -0.48
N VAL A 72 -3.02 -5.98 -0.07
CA VAL A 72 -1.71 -6.32 0.49
C VAL A 72 -1.36 -5.42 1.67
N PHE A 73 -0.77 -6.02 2.69
CA PHE A 73 -0.23 -5.37 3.87
C PHE A 73 1.25 -5.69 3.94
N PHE A 74 2.07 -4.67 3.66
CA PHE A 74 3.52 -4.81 3.70
C PHE A 74 4.05 -4.62 5.10
N GLN A 75 4.87 -5.57 5.53
CA GLN A 75 5.54 -5.52 6.81
C GLN A 75 6.98 -5.03 6.65
N GLY A 76 7.47 -4.23 7.59
CA GLY A 76 8.84 -3.70 7.56
C GLY A 76 9.07 -2.53 6.60
N GLU A 77 8.03 -1.77 6.25
CA GLU A 77 8.16 -0.61 5.36
C GLU A 77 9.03 0.51 5.97
N THR A 78 9.01 0.67 7.30
CA THR A 78 9.86 1.62 8.03
C THR A 78 11.36 1.34 7.91
N PHE A 79 11.74 0.09 7.61
CA PHE A 79 13.12 -0.36 7.53
C PHE A 79 13.51 -0.56 6.06
N ASP A 80 13.64 0.52 5.30
CA ASP A 80 14.03 0.48 3.87
C ASP A 80 13.14 -0.41 2.97
N TYR A 81 11.85 -0.48 3.28
CA TYR A 81 10.86 -1.19 2.46
C TYR A 81 11.12 -2.70 2.31
N ILE A 82 11.47 -3.40 3.41
CA ILE A 82 11.76 -4.86 3.38
C ILE A 82 10.62 -5.64 2.73
N GLY A 83 9.38 -5.41 3.15
CA GLY A 83 8.20 -6.15 2.71
C GLY A 83 7.89 -5.94 1.24
N SER A 84 7.72 -4.68 0.81
CA SER A 84 7.37 -4.38 -0.58
C SER A 84 8.51 -4.68 -1.55
N SER A 85 9.78 -4.45 -1.17
CA SER A 85 10.93 -4.82 -2.01
C SER A 85 11.01 -6.33 -2.23
N ARG A 86 10.74 -7.14 -1.19
CA ARG A 86 10.70 -8.59 -1.33
C ARG A 86 9.58 -9.04 -2.26
N MET A 87 8.38 -8.46 -2.14
CA MET A 87 7.28 -8.81 -3.03
C MET A 87 7.57 -8.48 -4.48
N VAL A 88 8.09 -7.28 -4.76
CA VAL A 88 8.51 -6.88 -6.12
C VAL A 88 9.55 -7.86 -6.69
N TYR A 89 10.52 -8.28 -5.88
CA TYR A 89 11.50 -9.29 -6.28
C TYR A 89 10.83 -10.62 -6.65
N ASP A 90 9.91 -11.13 -5.83
CA ASP A 90 9.23 -12.39 -6.12
C ASP A 90 8.33 -12.31 -7.35
N MET A 91 7.67 -11.17 -7.59
CA MET A 91 6.90 -10.92 -8.81
C MET A 91 7.79 -10.87 -10.06
N GLU A 92 8.97 -10.24 -9.98
CA GLU A 92 9.93 -10.17 -11.09
C GLU A 92 10.55 -11.55 -11.39
N LYS A 93 10.78 -12.37 -10.36
CA LYS A 93 11.33 -13.72 -10.52
C LYS A 93 10.28 -14.81 -10.80
N GLY A 94 9.01 -14.45 -10.93
CA GLY A 94 7.92 -15.41 -11.14
C GLY A 94 7.73 -16.38 -9.98
N LYS A 95 8.11 -15.98 -8.76
CA LYS A 95 7.93 -16.74 -7.50
C LYS A 95 6.68 -16.32 -6.73
N PHE A 96 5.89 -15.41 -7.29
CA PHE A 96 4.62 -14.96 -6.78
C PHE A 96 3.55 -15.13 -7.87
N PRO A 97 2.30 -15.53 -7.53
CA PRO A 97 1.28 -15.82 -8.55
C PRO A 97 0.89 -14.61 -9.39
N VAL A 98 0.90 -13.40 -8.82
CA VAL A 98 0.66 -12.15 -9.57
C VAL A 98 1.98 -11.64 -10.08
N GLN A 99 2.14 -11.47 -11.39
CA GLN A 99 3.37 -10.91 -11.96
C GLN A 99 3.29 -9.38 -12.04
N LEU A 100 4.43 -8.71 -12.15
CA LEU A 100 4.48 -7.24 -12.30
C LEU A 100 3.71 -6.77 -13.54
N GLU A 101 3.64 -7.59 -14.60
CA GLU A 101 2.90 -7.32 -15.83
C GLU A 101 1.37 -7.29 -15.64
N ASN A 102 0.87 -8.05 -14.66
CA ASN A 102 -0.56 -8.13 -14.34
C ASN A 102 -1.08 -6.90 -13.61
N VAL A 103 -0.19 -6.14 -12.94
CA VAL A 103 -0.56 -4.93 -12.20
C VAL A 103 -1.01 -3.84 -13.19
N ASP A 104 -2.29 -3.48 -13.10
CA ASP A 104 -2.94 -2.46 -13.93
C ASP A 104 -2.88 -1.09 -13.24
N SER A 105 -3.30 -1.07 -11.97
CA SER A 105 -3.28 0.12 -11.10
C SER A 105 -2.86 -0.23 -9.68
N PHE A 106 -2.29 0.74 -8.98
CA PHE A 106 -1.84 0.62 -7.60
C PHE A 106 -2.42 1.76 -6.76
N VAL A 107 -3.05 1.41 -5.64
CA VAL A 107 -3.62 2.37 -4.69
C VAL A 107 -3.06 2.07 -3.30
N GLU A 108 -2.50 3.07 -2.65
CA GLU A 108 -1.92 2.94 -1.32
C GLU A 108 -2.48 4.01 -0.37
N LEU A 109 -2.75 3.64 0.88
CA LEU A 109 -3.09 4.59 1.93
C LEU A 109 -1.86 4.83 2.82
N GLY A 110 -1.38 6.07 2.88
CA GLY A 110 -0.26 6.46 3.74
C GLY A 110 -0.66 7.61 4.64
N GLN A 111 -0.67 7.41 5.97
CA GLN A 111 -1.13 8.38 6.98
C GLN A 111 -2.48 9.04 6.62
N VAL A 112 -3.59 8.48 7.09
CA VAL A 112 -4.94 9.00 6.75
C VAL A 112 -5.75 9.38 8.00
N ALA A 113 -5.11 9.47 9.16
CA ALA A 113 -5.77 9.64 10.45
C ALA A 113 -5.86 11.11 10.88
N LEU A 114 -4.85 11.93 10.58
CA LEU A 114 -4.72 13.30 11.08
C LEU A 114 -5.16 14.31 10.00
N ARG A 115 -6.43 14.23 9.66
CA ARG A 115 -7.05 15.11 8.67
C ARG A 115 -7.40 16.45 9.32
N THR A 116 -6.63 17.50 9.00
CA THR A 116 -6.83 18.87 9.51
C THR A 116 -8.11 19.52 9.01
N SER A 117 -8.56 19.10 7.83
CA SER A 117 -9.85 19.39 7.21
C SER A 117 -10.44 18.07 6.70
N LEU A 118 -11.61 18.07 6.07
CA LEU A 118 -12.12 16.91 5.35
C LEU A 118 -11.31 16.59 4.08
N GLU A 119 -10.07 17.06 3.96
CA GLU A 119 -9.23 16.85 2.79
C GLU A 119 -8.50 15.50 2.86
N LEU A 120 -8.32 14.89 1.70
CA LEU A 120 -7.48 13.73 1.48
C LEU A 120 -6.72 13.95 0.16
N TRP A 121 -5.40 13.91 0.24
CA TRP A 121 -4.50 14.28 -0.85
C TRP A 121 -4.09 13.06 -1.68
N MET A 122 -4.19 13.19 -2.99
CA MET A 122 -3.81 12.18 -3.98
C MET A 122 -2.42 12.47 -4.54
N HIS A 123 -1.41 11.78 -4.05
CA HIS A 123 -0.04 11.90 -4.53
C HIS A 123 0.23 10.92 -5.67
N THR A 124 0.93 11.40 -6.70
CA THR A 124 1.29 10.63 -7.89
C THR A 124 2.74 10.90 -8.25
N ASP A 125 3.40 9.99 -8.97
CA ASP A 125 4.80 10.17 -9.36
C ASP A 125 4.93 11.04 -10.63
N PRO A 126 5.61 12.20 -10.57
CA PRO A 126 5.84 13.03 -11.74
C PRO A 126 6.72 12.38 -12.81
N VAL A 127 7.64 11.47 -12.41
CA VAL A 127 8.58 10.85 -13.34
C VAL A 127 7.85 9.87 -14.25
N SER A 128 6.98 9.04 -13.69
CA SER A 128 6.12 8.10 -14.41
C SER A 128 5.19 8.82 -15.40
N GLN A 129 4.73 10.01 -15.06
CA GLN A 129 3.85 10.83 -15.90
C GLN A 129 4.55 11.51 -17.10
N LYS A 130 5.88 11.41 -17.21
CA LYS A 130 6.58 11.84 -18.44
C LYS A 130 6.18 10.97 -19.65
N ASN A 131 5.75 9.74 -19.41
CA ASN A 131 5.17 8.88 -20.43
C ASN A 131 3.68 9.20 -20.60
N GLU A 132 3.27 9.60 -21.81
CA GLU A 132 1.88 10.00 -22.10
C GLU A 132 0.86 8.90 -21.82
N SER A 133 1.19 7.63 -22.12
CA SER A 133 0.29 6.51 -21.86
C SER A 133 0.06 6.32 -20.37
N VAL A 134 1.13 6.39 -19.57
CA VAL A 134 1.05 6.24 -18.10
C VAL A 134 0.33 7.44 -17.49
N ARG A 135 0.62 8.65 -17.98
CA ARG A 135 -0.08 9.87 -17.55
C ARG A 135 -1.58 9.78 -17.76
N ASN A 136 -2.02 9.31 -18.93
CA ASN A 136 -3.45 9.14 -19.21
C ASN A 136 -4.11 8.12 -18.28
N GLN A 137 -3.41 7.02 -17.93
CA GLN A 137 -3.91 6.04 -16.96
C GLN A 137 -3.98 6.60 -15.54
N VAL A 138 -2.98 7.39 -15.13
CA VAL A 138 -2.99 8.07 -13.82
C VAL A 138 -4.13 9.09 -13.74
N GLU A 139 -4.37 9.85 -14.80
CA GLU A 139 -5.50 10.79 -14.86
C GLU A 139 -6.86 10.09 -14.78
N ASP A 140 -7.04 8.97 -15.48
CA ASP A 140 -8.25 8.15 -15.38
C ASP A 140 -8.46 7.58 -13.96
N LEU A 141 -7.38 7.14 -13.32
CA LEU A 141 -7.41 6.67 -11.94
C LEU A 141 -7.78 7.78 -10.96
N LEU A 142 -7.20 8.98 -11.11
CA LEU A 142 -7.55 10.15 -10.30
C LEU A 142 -9.02 10.56 -10.48
N ALA A 143 -9.50 10.60 -11.73
CA ALA A 143 -10.90 10.90 -12.03
C ALA A 143 -11.86 9.86 -11.43
N THR A 144 -11.48 8.57 -11.46
CA THR A 144 -12.25 7.49 -10.84
C THR A 144 -12.31 7.66 -9.32
N LEU A 145 -11.19 8.01 -8.67
CA LEU A 145 -11.15 8.28 -7.24
C LEU A 145 -12.03 9.47 -6.88
N GLU A 146 -11.91 10.60 -7.59
CA GLU A 146 -12.73 11.80 -7.39
C GLU A 146 -14.22 11.49 -7.51
N LYS A 147 -14.61 10.73 -8.54
CA LYS A 147 -15.98 10.27 -8.73
C LYS A 147 -16.46 9.38 -7.59
N SER A 148 -15.60 8.49 -7.08
CA SER A 148 -15.94 7.62 -5.94
C SER A 148 -16.12 8.40 -4.63
N GLY A 149 -15.35 9.46 -4.43
CA GLY A 149 -15.45 10.33 -3.26
C GLY A 149 -16.67 11.26 -3.29
N ALA A 150 -17.19 11.61 -4.46
CA ALA A 150 -18.32 12.54 -4.61
C ALA A 150 -19.60 12.09 -3.87
N GLY A 151 -19.77 10.79 -3.62
CA GLY A 151 -20.91 10.26 -2.86
C GLY A 151 -20.80 10.41 -1.35
N VAL A 152 -19.64 10.81 -0.81
CA VAL A 152 -19.38 10.88 0.63
C VAL A 152 -18.88 12.29 1.01
N PRO A 153 -19.74 13.18 1.53
CA PRO A 153 -19.37 14.57 1.79
C PRO A 153 -18.30 14.73 2.89
N ALA A 154 -18.06 13.69 3.70
CA ALA A 154 -17.02 13.67 4.73
C ALA A 154 -15.59 13.48 4.16
N VAL A 155 -15.44 13.23 2.85
CA VAL A 155 -14.14 13.05 2.21
C VAL A 155 -14.04 13.92 0.96
N ILE A 156 -13.22 14.96 1.05
CA ILE A 156 -12.89 15.87 -0.05
C ILE A 156 -11.53 15.44 -0.62
N LEU A 157 -11.56 14.77 -1.77
CA LEU A 157 -10.34 14.41 -2.48
C LEU A 157 -9.73 15.65 -3.15
N ARG A 158 -8.41 15.83 -2.98
CA ARG A 158 -7.63 16.93 -3.54
C ARG A 158 -6.38 16.42 -4.22
N ARG A 159 -5.96 17.10 -5.29
CA ARG A 159 -4.67 16.91 -5.93
C ARG A 159 -3.68 17.98 -5.43
N PRO A 160 -2.39 17.67 -5.27
CA PRO A 160 -1.36 18.68 -5.05
C PRO A 160 -1.35 19.73 -6.16
N ASN A 161 -1.27 21.01 -5.79
CA ASN A 161 -1.30 22.12 -6.75
C ASN A 161 -0.03 22.22 -7.60
N GLN A 162 1.06 21.58 -7.17
CA GLN A 162 2.35 21.61 -7.84
C GLN A 162 2.86 20.17 -8.01
N SER A 163 3.70 19.98 -9.03
CA SER A 163 4.43 18.73 -9.20
C SER A 163 5.42 18.57 -8.06
N GLN A 164 5.25 17.52 -7.27
CA GLN A 164 6.05 17.24 -6.09
C GLN A 164 6.43 15.75 -6.06
N PRO A 165 7.54 15.39 -5.40
CA PRO A 165 7.94 13.99 -5.28
C PRO A 165 6.91 13.19 -4.50
N LEU A 166 6.81 11.91 -4.80
CA LEU A 166 5.94 10.98 -4.09
C LEU A 166 6.41 10.84 -2.62
N PRO A 167 5.50 10.85 -1.63
CA PRO A 167 5.85 10.55 -0.24
C PRO A 167 6.44 9.14 -0.11
N PRO A 168 7.17 8.84 0.97
CA PRO A 168 7.71 7.50 1.21
C PRO A 168 6.58 6.48 1.30
N SER A 169 6.57 5.51 0.39
CA SER A 169 5.49 4.54 0.24
C SER A 169 5.95 3.29 -0.53
N SER A 170 5.24 2.19 -0.36
CA SER A 170 5.53 0.92 -1.04
C SER A 170 5.44 1.05 -2.57
N LEU A 171 4.57 1.92 -3.09
CA LEU A 171 4.48 2.26 -4.51
C LEU A 171 5.86 2.64 -5.09
N GLN A 172 6.72 3.31 -4.34
CA GLN A 172 8.07 3.65 -4.82
C GLN A 172 8.89 2.40 -5.20
N ARG A 173 8.74 1.28 -4.46
CA ARG A 173 9.44 0.04 -4.78
C ARG A 173 8.92 -0.58 -6.07
N PHE A 174 7.62 -0.52 -6.30
CA PHE A 174 7.01 -0.97 -7.55
C PHE A 174 7.48 -0.14 -8.74
N LEU A 175 7.48 1.19 -8.60
CA LEU A 175 7.91 2.12 -9.66
C LEU A 175 9.38 1.93 -10.06
N ARG A 176 10.24 1.43 -9.16
CA ARG A 176 11.64 1.10 -9.51
C ARG A 176 11.76 -0.09 -10.46
N ALA A 177 10.80 -1.02 -10.42
CA ALA A 177 10.81 -2.20 -11.28
C ALA A 177 9.98 -2.00 -12.55
N ARG A 178 8.86 -1.27 -12.48
CA ARG A 178 7.97 -1.01 -13.61
C ARG A 178 7.21 0.30 -13.43
N ASN A 179 7.13 1.09 -14.50
CA ASN A 179 6.23 2.25 -14.53
C ASN A 179 4.77 1.76 -14.53
N ILE A 180 4.06 2.01 -13.44
CA ILE A 180 2.65 1.63 -13.26
C ILE A 180 1.81 2.85 -12.89
N SER A 181 0.51 2.79 -13.18
CA SER A 181 -0.43 3.81 -12.72
C SER A 181 -0.64 3.65 -11.21
N GLY A 182 -0.22 4.64 -10.42
CA GLY A 182 -0.21 4.54 -8.96
C GLY A 182 -0.61 5.83 -8.27
N VAL A 183 -1.42 5.72 -7.22
CA VAL A 183 -1.86 6.85 -6.38
C VAL A 183 -1.66 6.50 -4.90
N VAL A 184 -1.06 7.43 -4.15
CA VAL A 184 -0.97 7.37 -2.69
C VAL A 184 -1.96 8.38 -2.11
N LEU A 185 -2.89 7.90 -1.29
CA LEU A 185 -3.84 8.74 -0.55
C LEU A 185 -3.30 9.04 0.85
N ALA A 186 -3.21 10.32 1.18
CA ALA A 186 -2.63 10.78 2.44
C ALA A 186 -3.37 11.99 3.04
N ASP A 187 -3.25 12.16 4.35
CA ASP A 187 -3.83 13.29 5.10
C ASP A 187 -3.04 14.60 4.93
N HIS A 188 -1.83 14.54 4.37
CA HIS A 188 -0.94 15.67 4.18
C HIS A 188 -0.69 15.96 2.69
N SER A 189 -0.54 17.25 2.35
CA SER A 189 -0.12 17.67 1.01
C SER A 189 1.39 17.74 0.84
N GLY A 190 2.16 17.86 1.92
CA GLY A 190 3.62 18.03 1.88
C GLY A 190 4.27 17.31 3.05
N ALA A 191 4.75 18.06 4.04
CA ALA A 191 5.23 17.47 5.29
C ALA A 191 4.11 16.80 6.07
N PHE A 192 4.43 15.71 6.79
CA PHE A 192 3.47 14.97 7.60
C PHE A 192 2.81 15.86 8.65
N HIS A 193 1.50 15.66 8.85
CA HIS A 193 0.79 16.25 9.98
C HIS A 193 1.14 15.54 11.30
N ASN A 194 1.51 14.24 11.23
CA ASN A 194 1.91 13.47 12.39
C ASN A 194 3.26 13.97 12.93
N LYS A 195 3.22 14.62 14.11
CA LYS A 195 4.41 15.13 14.81
C LYS A 195 5.22 14.03 15.49
N TYR A 196 4.61 12.87 15.72
CA TYR A 196 5.20 11.76 16.46
C TYR A 196 5.47 10.54 15.58
N TYR A 197 5.64 10.74 14.27
CA TYR A 197 5.84 9.64 13.31
C TYR A 197 6.91 8.63 13.79
N GLN A 198 6.51 7.36 13.94
CA GLN A 198 7.37 6.26 14.42
C GLN A 198 8.02 6.51 15.78
N SER A 199 7.39 7.32 16.62
CA SER A 199 7.83 7.63 17.97
C SER A 199 7.01 6.87 19.02
N ILE A 200 7.54 6.80 20.24
CA ILE A 200 6.84 6.25 21.41
C ILE A 200 5.56 7.04 21.78
N TYR A 201 5.43 8.27 21.27
CA TYR A 201 4.27 9.15 21.49
C TYR A 201 3.19 9.02 20.41
N ASP A 202 3.37 8.17 19.39
CA ASP A 202 2.36 7.89 18.38
C ASP A 202 1.29 6.92 18.90
N THR A 203 0.50 7.38 19.87
CA THR A 203 -0.50 6.58 20.59
C THR A 203 -1.92 6.91 20.13
N ALA A 204 -2.91 6.22 20.69
CA ALA A 204 -4.34 6.48 20.46
C ALA A 204 -4.73 7.95 20.74
N GLU A 205 -4.07 8.60 21.70
CA GLU A 205 -4.29 10.02 22.02
C GLU A 205 -3.92 10.94 20.86
N ASN A 206 -2.85 10.62 20.10
CA ASN A 206 -2.42 11.41 18.96
C ASN A 206 -3.50 11.52 17.88
N ILE A 207 -4.27 10.44 17.69
CA ILE A 207 -5.36 10.34 16.71
C ILE A 207 -6.75 10.58 17.32
N ASN A 208 -6.82 11.18 18.52
CA ASN A 208 -8.07 11.51 19.24
C ASN A 208 -9.00 10.30 19.46
N VAL A 209 -8.44 9.12 19.74
CA VAL A 209 -9.24 7.96 20.16
C VAL A 209 -9.31 7.96 21.68
N SER A 210 -10.49 8.31 22.21
CA SER A 210 -10.80 8.31 23.63
C SER A 210 -12.17 7.70 23.88
N TYR A 211 -12.27 6.82 24.85
CA TYR A 211 -13.54 6.22 25.29
C TYR A 211 -14.01 6.88 26.59
N PRO A 212 -15.32 7.10 26.76
CA PRO A 212 -15.87 7.52 28.04
C PRO A 212 -15.54 6.55 29.18
N GLU A 213 -15.11 7.08 30.33
CA GLU A 213 -14.66 6.27 31.48
C GLU A 213 -15.76 5.42 32.12
N TRP A 214 -17.03 5.76 31.89
CA TRP A 214 -18.18 5.07 32.48
C TRP A 214 -18.66 3.86 31.66
N LEU A 215 -18.07 3.58 30.50
CA LEU A 215 -18.41 2.41 29.69
C LEU A 215 -17.68 1.17 30.21
N SER A 216 -18.37 0.03 30.20
CA SER A 216 -17.72 -1.25 30.44
C SER A 216 -16.87 -1.66 29.23
N PRO A 217 -15.97 -2.66 29.36
CA PRO A 217 -15.15 -3.11 28.23
C PRO A 217 -15.94 -3.67 27.02
N GLU A 218 -17.21 -3.99 27.20
CA GLU A 218 -18.09 -4.57 26.17
C GLU A 218 -19.01 -3.53 25.51
N GLU A 219 -19.11 -2.32 26.09
CA GLU A 219 -19.98 -1.21 25.66
C GLU A 219 -19.21 -0.10 24.96
#